data_AF-M2QM64-F1
#
_entry.id   AF-M2QM64-F1
#
_cell.length_a   1.000
_cell.length_b   1.000
_cell.length_c   1.000
_cell.angle_alpha   90.00
_cell.angle_beta   90.00
_cell.angle_gamma   90.00
#
_symmetry.space_group_name_H-M   'P 1'
#
loop_
_entity.id
_entity.type
_entity.pdbx_description
1 polymer ?
#
loop_
_entity_poly.entity_id
_entity_poly.type
_entity_poly.pdbx_seq_one_letter_code
_entity_poly.pdbx_strand_id
1 'polypeptide(L)'
;MLSLSLVAASTLFAGARAQITPNNLVPASTSGSLSALKYTHVGGTGSYMQVTDIIPGEWPSCTVNPSCIQQEKQISGNLAPFDEEMTIVFQGPMNIHNIAVYQPANTSAATWKQTSSFTSGQAPTNLVFMNNDGGGASGEWSICAGASQSYANGTWNGAAASANEQVYNGFLDENSQINIMTAETCQDSPCDGFSRGTANHGWGDSKMFVMTFDMPPSSTPSKTPAIWGLNAQVVRSAQYGCNCRGMGSPGGCGELDILENLNARDRLGEQQLLRPPARLGRHIRGHPRRADGPDPHPAPLGLGLHPDRGHPQHHRRVPQLPLHARLVRHEHAPLGAPPLVHGRTPPSPRPLSPCSTCARHVASARPHTLPRPSFP
;
A
#
# COMPACT_ATOMS: atom_id res chain seq x y z
N MET A 1 38.53 -64.00 22.30
CA MET A 1 38.48 -62.60 22.80
C MET A 1 38.58 -61.72 21.56
N LEU A 2 37.46 -61.23 21.03
CA LEU A 2 36.95 -59.85 21.19
C LEU A 2 38.05 -58.80 20.90
N SER A 3 37.94 -57.84 19.98
CA SER A 3 36.76 -57.22 19.36
C SER A 3 37.16 -56.48 18.07
N LEU A 4 36.25 -56.51 17.07
CA LEU A 4 36.17 -55.53 15.99
C LEU A 4 35.91 -54.14 16.61
N SER A 5 36.73 -53.14 16.28
CA SER A 5 36.45 -51.74 16.59
C SER A 5 35.97 -51.03 15.35
N LEU A 6 34.68 -50.69 15.36
CA LEU A 6 33.97 -49.87 14.39
C LEU A 6 34.32 -48.40 14.67
N VAL A 7 35.11 -47.74 13.82
CA VAL A 7 35.33 -46.29 13.92
C VAL A 7 34.23 -45.61 13.10
N ALA A 8 33.29 -44.99 13.82
CA ALA A 8 32.21 -44.20 13.25
C ALA A 8 32.77 -42.94 12.56
N ALA A 9 32.40 -42.74 11.30
CA ALA A 9 32.64 -41.51 10.58
C ALA A 9 31.74 -40.40 11.17
N SER A 10 32.34 -39.49 11.94
CA SER A 10 31.66 -38.27 12.38
C SER A 10 31.72 -37.24 11.25
N THR A 11 30.67 -37.17 10.46
CA THR A 11 30.42 -36.06 9.54
C THR A 11 30.20 -34.78 10.35
N LEU A 12 31.18 -33.87 10.33
CA LEU A 12 30.97 -32.49 10.76
C LEU A 12 29.93 -31.85 9.83
N PHE A 13 28.72 -31.67 10.36
CA PHE A 13 27.72 -30.82 9.73
C PHE A 13 28.23 -29.38 9.77
N ALA A 14 28.60 -28.87 8.59
CA ALA A 14 28.78 -27.46 8.34
C ALA A 14 27.52 -26.71 8.78
N GLY A 15 27.70 -25.60 9.49
CA GLY A 15 26.62 -24.68 9.85
C GLY A 15 25.83 -24.33 8.60
N ALA A 16 24.54 -24.70 8.60
CA ALA A 16 23.63 -24.34 7.55
C ALA A 16 23.52 -22.80 7.52
N ARG A 17 24.21 -22.17 6.57
CA ARG A 17 23.78 -20.87 6.07
C ARG A 17 22.37 -21.08 5.56
N ALA A 18 21.39 -20.39 6.14
CA ALA A 18 20.03 -20.35 5.62
C ALA A 18 20.08 -19.70 4.23
N GLN A 19 20.34 -20.53 3.22
CA GLN A 19 20.39 -20.13 1.82
C GLN A 19 18.94 -20.08 1.36
N ILE A 20 18.37 -18.86 1.33
CA ILE A 20 17.04 -18.61 0.79
C ILE A 20 17.07 -19.02 -0.68
N THR A 21 16.57 -20.23 -0.96
CA THR A 21 16.50 -20.79 -2.31
C THR A 21 15.08 -20.50 -2.83
N PRO A 22 14.91 -19.59 -3.78
CA PRO A 22 13.60 -19.09 -4.14
C PRO A 22 12.98 -19.98 -5.23
N ASN A 23 12.48 -21.14 -4.82
CA ASN A 23 11.63 -21.99 -5.66
C ASN A 23 10.30 -22.37 -4.98
N ASN A 24 10.01 -21.81 -3.81
CA ASN A 24 8.73 -22.02 -3.16
C ASN A 24 7.82 -20.84 -3.51
N LEU A 25 7.05 -20.96 -4.59
CA LEU A 25 5.71 -20.37 -4.58
C LEU A 25 4.99 -21.09 -3.45
N VAL A 26 5.02 -20.49 -2.25
CA VAL A 26 4.42 -21.08 -1.05
C VAL A 26 2.94 -21.30 -1.38
N PRO A 27 2.41 -22.54 -1.31
CA PRO A 27 0.98 -22.73 -1.40
C PRO A 27 0.34 -21.85 -0.33
N ALA A 28 -0.69 -21.10 -0.71
CA ALA A 28 -1.37 -20.14 0.17
C ALA A 28 -1.44 -20.67 1.61
N SER A 29 -0.61 -20.11 2.50
CA SER A 29 -0.55 -20.59 3.88
C SER A 29 -1.87 -20.21 4.54
N THR A 30 -2.70 -21.22 4.80
CA THR A 30 -3.94 -21.06 5.55
C THR A 30 -3.68 -21.09 7.07
N SER A 31 -2.45 -21.36 7.50
CA SER A 31 -2.01 -21.25 8.90
C SER A 31 -0.47 -21.16 9.00
N GLY A 32 0.03 -20.32 9.91
CA GLY A 32 1.46 -20.10 10.15
C GLY A 32 2.00 -18.78 9.60
N SER A 33 3.28 -18.49 9.89
CA SER A 33 3.99 -17.33 9.37
C SER A 33 4.47 -17.59 7.94
N LEU A 34 4.24 -16.65 7.03
CA LEU A 34 4.88 -16.64 5.72
C LEU A 34 6.38 -16.35 5.89
N SER A 35 7.25 -17.30 5.54
CA SER A 35 8.70 -17.11 5.71
C SER A 35 9.35 -16.26 4.62
N ALA A 36 8.92 -16.41 3.36
CA ALA A 36 9.39 -15.61 2.24
C ALA A 36 8.49 -15.78 1.01
N LEU A 37 8.36 -14.72 0.21
CA LEU A 37 7.90 -14.76 -1.18
C LEU A 37 8.99 -14.11 -2.03
N LYS A 38 9.26 -14.70 -3.20
CA LYS A 38 10.13 -14.08 -4.20
C LYS A 38 9.40 -13.98 -5.51
N TYR A 39 9.30 -12.75 -6.00
CA TYR A 39 8.88 -12.44 -7.36
C TYR A 39 10.14 -12.28 -8.22
N THR A 40 10.11 -12.86 -9.42
CA THR A 40 11.20 -12.76 -10.41
C THR A 40 10.63 -12.29 -11.72
N HIS A 41 11.43 -11.61 -12.54
CA HIS A 41 11.01 -11.11 -13.85
C HIS A 41 9.79 -10.17 -13.74
N VAL A 42 9.79 -9.33 -12.70
CA VAL A 42 8.75 -8.30 -12.52
C VAL A 42 8.98 -7.08 -13.41
N GLY A 43 10.24 -6.79 -13.75
CA GLY A 43 10.59 -5.73 -14.69
C GLY A 43 10.77 -6.23 -16.11
N GLY A 44 11.06 -5.30 -17.01
CA GLY A 44 11.38 -5.55 -18.41
C GLY A 44 11.74 -4.27 -19.14
N THR A 45 11.78 -4.34 -20.47
CA THR A 45 11.83 -3.14 -21.31
C THR A 45 10.42 -2.65 -21.59
N GLY A 46 10.21 -1.35 -21.49
CA GLY A 46 8.92 -0.71 -21.76
C GLY A 46 9.01 0.80 -21.60
N SER A 47 7.87 1.44 -21.42
CA SER A 47 7.80 2.87 -21.14
C SER A 47 6.65 3.19 -20.18
N TYR A 48 6.74 4.34 -19.53
CA TYR A 48 5.60 4.95 -18.83
C TYR A 48 5.56 6.46 -19.10
N MET A 49 4.40 7.07 -18.86
CA MET A 49 4.24 8.53 -18.99
C MET A 49 4.75 9.23 -17.72
N GLN A 50 6.00 9.68 -17.75
CA GLN A 50 6.62 10.45 -16.68
C GLN A 50 6.01 11.85 -16.65
N VAL A 51 5.62 12.34 -15.46
CA VAL A 51 5.21 13.74 -15.32
C VAL A 51 6.45 14.63 -15.44
N THR A 52 6.35 15.62 -16.31
CA THR A 52 7.41 16.60 -16.59
C THR A 52 7.04 18.01 -16.17
N ASP A 53 5.74 18.31 -16.11
CA ASP A 53 5.24 19.57 -15.59
C ASP A 53 3.77 19.44 -15.15
N ILE A 54 3.34 20.34 -14.27
CA ILE A 54 1.95 20.49 -13.86
C ILE A 54 1.58 21.98 -13.92
N ILE A 55 0.60 22.31 -14.75
CA ILE A 55 0.08 23.68 -14.83
C ILE A 55 -0.92 23.89 -13.68
N PRO A 56 -0.69 24.83 -12.74
CA PRO A 56 -1.48 24.95 -11.51
C PRO A 56 -2.93 25.42 -11.74
N GLY A 57 -3.20 26.09 -12.85
CA GLY A 57 -4.50 26.70 -13.19
C GLY A 57 -4.83 27.95 -12.36
N GLU A 58 -6.00 28.52 -12.62
CA GLU A 58 -6.50 29.73 -11.93
C GLU A 58 -7.81 29.44 -11.19
N TRP A 59 -7.90 29.86 -9.93
CA TRP A 59 -9.14 29.73 -9.14
C TRP A 59 -10.27 30.57 -9.76
N PRO A 60 -11.55 30.13 -9.77
CA PRO A 60 -12.14 28.99 -9.05
C PRO A 60 -12.17 27.67 -9.82
N SER A 61 -11.66 27.61 -11.05
CA SER A 61 -11.84 26.44 -11.90
C SER A 61 -10.56 26.09 -12.66
N CYS A 62 -10.16 24.82 -12.59
CA CYS A 62 -9.12 24.33 -13.48
C CYS A 62 -9.65 24.25 -14.92
N THR A 63 -9.35 25.28 -15.72
CA THR A 63 -9.71 25.34 -17.15
C THR A 63 -8.59 24.89 -18.09
N VAL A 64 -7.37 24.71 -17.56
CA VAL A 64 -6.20 24.29 -18.34
C VAL A 64 -6.29 22.81 -18.67
N ASN A 65 -6.12 22.47 -19.96
CA ASN A 65 -6.13 21.09 -20.44
C ASN A 65 -5.13 20.91 -21.61
N PRO A 66 -4.12 20.01 -21.49
CA PRO A 66 -3.80 19.23 -20.30
C PRO A 66 -3.15 20.10 -19.22
N SER A 67 -3.59 19.96 -17.97
CA SER A 67 -2.85 20.50 -16.81
C SER A 67 -1.73 19.56 -16.36
N CYS A 68 -1.82 18.28 -16.72
CA CYS A 68 -0.83 17.24 -16.44
C CYS A 68 0.05 17.02 -17.67
N ILE A 69 1.29 17.50 -17.65
CA ILE A 69 2.20 17.41 -18.79
C ILE A 69 3.12 16.21 -18.60
N GLN A 70 2.96 15.23 -19.48
CA GLN A 70 3.70 13.98 -19.40
C GLN A 70 4.52 13.73 -20.67
N GLN A 71 5.65 13.07 -20.50
CA GLN A 71 6.49 12.58 -21.60
C GLN A 71 6.73 11.09 -21.43
N GLU A 72 6.91 10.39 -22.54
CA GLU A 72 7.25 8.97 -22.51
C GLU A 72 8.67 8.80 -21.98
N LYS A 73 8.81 8.04 -20.90
CA LYS A 73 10.10 7.62 -20.35
C LYS A 73 10.32 6.14 -20.64
N GLN A 74 11.41 5.84 -21.33
CA GLN A 74 11.82 4.47 -21.61
C GLN A 74 12.47 3.86 -20.36
N ILE A 75 12.12 2.62 -20.07
CA ILE A 75 12.68 1.83 -18.99
C ILE A 75 13.23 0.51 -19.51
N SER A 76 14.26 0.00 -18.85
CA SER A 76 14.79 -1.33 -19.12
C SER A 76 15.50 -1.87 -17.90
N GLY A 77 15.21 -3.10 -17.53
CA GLY A 77 15.89 -3.77 -16.42
C GLY A 77 15.02 -4.87 -15.81
N ASN A 78 15.65 -5.77 -15.06
CA ASN A 78 14.95 -6.92 -14.47
C ASN A 78 13.95 -6.52 -13.36
N LEU A 79 14.06 -5.29 -12.85
CA LEU A 79 13.18 -4.72 -11.84
C LEU A 79 12.51 -3.42 -12.31
N ALA A 80 12.76 -2.95 -13.53
CA ALA A 80 12.25 -1.66 -13.96
C ALA A 80 10.71 -1.62 -14.02
N PRO A 81 10.05 -0.56 -13.51
CA PRO A 81 10.61 0.69 -12.95
C PRO A 81 10.83 0.66 -11.42
N PHE A 82 10.72 -0.48 -10.75
CA PHE A 82 10.95 -0.61 -9.30
C PHE A 82 12.43 -0.55 -8.89
N ASP A 83 13.37 -0.53 -9.83
CA ASP A 83 14.77 -0.15 -9.62
C ASP A 83 14.95 1.37 -9.47
N GLU A 84 13.99 2.18 -9.92
CA GLU A 84 13.97 3.61 -9.62
C GLU A 84 13.74 3.87 -8.12
N GLU A 85 13.74 5.15 -7.75
CA GLU A 85 13.45 5.57 -6.38
C GLU A 85 12.04 5.16 -5.98
N MET A 86 11.93 4.49 -4.84
CA MET A 86 10.66 4.02 -4.28
C MET A 86 10.39 4.68 -2.93
N THR A 87 9.11 4.80 -2.62
CA THR A 87 8.57 5.11 -1.29
C THR A 87 7.71 3.95 -0.79
N ILE A 88 7.59 3.83 0.54
CA ILE A 88 6.61 2.95 1.18
C ILE A 88 5.51 3.81 1.78
N VAL A 89 4.27 3.46 1.45
CA VAL A 89 3.07 4.10 1.94
C VAL A 89 2.41 3.19 2.97
N PHE A 90 1.92 3.81 4.04
CA PHE A 90 1.21 3.17 5.13
C PHE A 90 -0.18 3.80 5.22
N GLN A 91 -1.20 2.94 5.28
CA GLN A 91 -2.57 3.32 5.56
C GLN A 91 -3.00 2.69 6.88
N GLY A 92 -3.59 3.51 7.75
CA GLY A 92 -4.05 3.07 9.05
C GLY A 92 -5.37 2.27 9.01
N PRO A 93 -5.76 1.72 10.16
CA PRO A 93 -5.12 1.89 11.46
C PRO A 93 -3.88 1.00 11.62
N MET A 94 -2.78 1.55 12.12
CA MET A 94 -1.50 0.83 12.22
C MET A 94 -0.65 1.31 13.40
N ASN A 95 -0.01 0.37 14.10
CA ASN A 95 1.12 0.67 14.99
C ASN A 95 2.41 0.37 14.25
N ILE A 96 3.22 1.38 13.98
CA ILE A 96 4.56 1.27 13.41
C ILE A 96 5.57 1.35 14.55
N HIS A 97 6.21 0.23 14.88
CA HIS A 97 7.18 0.16 15.97
C HIS A 97 8.58 0.52 15.53
N ASN A 98 9.00 -0.03 14.37
CA ASN A 98 10.34 0.17 13.83
C ASN A 98 10.32 0.09 12.30
N ILE A 99 11.12 0.94 11.67
CA ILE A 99 11.46 0.89 10.24
C ILE A 99 12.99 0.95 10.13
N ALA A 100 13.55 0.12 9.26
CA ALA A 100 14.93 0.21 8.83
C ALA A 100 15.02 0.02 7.31
N VAL A 101 15.77 0.88 6.64
CA VAL A 101 16.08 0.77 5.22
C VAL A 101 17.55 0.45 5.07
N TYR A 102 17.85 -0.56 4.26
CA TYR A 102 19.22 -0.96 3.94
C TYR A 102 19.47 -0.82 2.43
N GLN A 103 20.68 -0.38 2.09
CA GLN A 103 21.20 -0.41 0.72
C GLN A 103 22.60 -1.06 0.70
N PRO A 104 23.04 -1.61 -0.44
CA PRO A 104 24.39 -2.13 -0.61
C PRO A 104 25.45 -1.11 -0.19
N ALA A 105 26.42 -1.54 0.62
CA ALA A 105 27.57 -0.71 0.97
C ALA A 105 28.63 -0.66 -0.14
N ASN A 106 28.48 -1.51 -1.16
CA ASN A 106 29.35 -1.62 -2.32
C ASN A 106 28.58 -2.15 -3.53
N THR A 107 29.19 -2.03 -4.71
CA THR A 107 28.59 -2.42 -6.00
C THR A 107 28.34 -3.92 -6.15
N SER A 108 29.01 -4.78 -5.36
CA SER A 108 28.77 -6.22 -5.38
C SER A 108 27.57 -6.66 -4.53
N ALA A 109 26.98 -5.75 -3.74
CA ALA A 109 25.90 -6.03 -2.78
C ALA A 109 26.22 -7.18 -1.81
N ALA A 110 27.50 -7.44 -1.55
CA ALA A 110 27.95 -8.46 -0.62
C ALA A 110 27.73 -8.07 0.85
N THR A 111 27.62 -6.76 1.11
CA THR A 111 27.37 -6.18 2.44
C THR A 111 26.32 -5.09 2.34
N TRP A 112 25.42 -5.03 3.32
CA TRP A 112 24.32 -4.07 3.37
C TRP A 112 24.51 -3.13 4.57
N LYS A 113 24.26 -1.83 4.36
CA LYS A 113 24.33 -0.81 5.40
C LYS A 113 22.92 -0.27 5.67
N GLN A 114 22.56 -0.10 6.95
CA GLN A 114 21.36 0.64 7.31
C GLN A 114 21.57 2.11 6.93
N THR A 115 20.77 2.61 6.00
CA THR A 115 20.85 3.99 5.49
C THR A 115 19.81 4.89 6.11
N SER A 116 18.70 4.33 6.58
CA SER A 116 17.60 5.07 7.21
C SER A 116 16.94 4.23 8.30
N SER A 117 16.41 4.89 9.34
CA SER A 117 15.71 4.18 10.41
C SER A 117 14.69 5.07 11.15
N PHE A 118 13.73 4.40 11.78
CA PHE A 118 12.79 4.99 12.71
C PHE A 118 12.46 3.98 13.81
N THR A 119 12.36 4.46 15.05
CA THR A 119 11.79 3.72 16.18
C THR A 119 10.73 4.61 16.80
N SER A 120 9.55 4.06 17.09
CA SER A 120 8.48 4.81 17.76
C SER A 120 9.00 5.52 19.02
N GLY A 121 8.61 6.79 19.18
CA GLY A 121 9.06 7.65 20.27
C GLY A 121 10.47 8.21 20.10
N GLN A 122 11.13 7.99 18.97
CA GLN A 122 12.47 8.52 18.67
C GLN A 122 12.48 9.35 17.38
N ALA A 123 13.49 10.20 17.24
CA ALA A 123 13.74 10.92 16.00
C ALA A 123 14.18 9.94 14.89
N PRO A 124 13.63 10.05 13.67
CA PRO A 124 14.11 9.26 12.54
C PRO A 124 15.54 9.62 12.13
N THR A 125 16.26 8.67 11.54
CA THR A 125 17.57 8.88 10.89
C THR A 125 17.42 8.76 9.38
N ASN A 126 17.78 9.81 8.64
CA ASN A 126 17.72 9.88 7.17
C ASN A 126 16.37 9.37 6.59
N LEU A 127 15.28 9.71 7.28
CA LEU A 127 13.93 9.35 6.92
C LEU A 127 13.02 10.49 7.33
N VAL A 128 12.03 10.80 6.49
CA VAL A 128 10.96 11.75 6.81
C VAL A 128 9.62 11.08 6.57
N PHE A 129 8.63 11.45 7.37
CA PHE A 129 7.24 11.08 7.13
C PHE A 129 6.56 12.19 6.33
N MET A 130 5.86 11.80 5.26
CA MET A 130 5.12 12.71 4.39
C MET A 130 3.65 12.30 4.30
N ASN A 131 2.78 13.25 3.97
CA ASN A 131 1.36 13.05 3.70
C ASN A 131 0.92 13.93 2.52
N ASN A 132 -0.31 13.75 2.05
CA ASN A 132 -0.87 14.51 0.91
C ASN A 132 -1.70 15.72 1.37
N ASP A 133 -1.21 16.45 2.39
CA ASP A 133 -1.90 17.59 3.02
C ASP A 133 -1.25 18.94 2.62
N GLY A 134 -0.61 18.99 1.45
CA GLY A 134 0.06 20.19 0.92
C GLY A 134 -0.89 21.38 0.72
N GLY A 135 -0.32 22.59 0.87
CA GLY A 135 -1.04 23.86 0.76
C GLY A 135 -1.32 24.55 2.10
N GLY A 136 -0.79 23.99 3.19
CA GLY A 136 -0.85 24.56 4.54
C GLY A 136 0.55 24.84 5.09
N ALA A 137 0.94 24.11 6.13
CA ALA A 137 2.22 24.31 6.84
C ALA A 137 3.45 23.98 5.98
N SER A 138 3.31 23.01 5.07
CA SER A 138 4.28 22.71 4.02
C SER A 138 3.55 22.18 2.78
N GLY A 139 4.30 21.87 1.73
CA GLY A 139 3.73 21.57 0.43
C GLY A 139 3.04 22.78 -0.21
N GLU A 140 2.34 22.51 -1.29
CA GLU A 140 1.58 23.47 -2.05
C GLU A 140 0.20 22.90 -2.41
N TRP A 141 -0.71 23.78 -2.81
CA TRP A 141 -1.99 23.42 -3.39
C TRP A 141 -2.23 24.25 -4.64
N SER A 142 -2.77 23.61 -5.67
CA SER A 142 -3.22 24.29 -6.88
C SER A 142 -4.58 23.76 -7.34
N ILE A 143 -5.35 24.57 -8.05
CA ILE A 143 -6.70 24.19 -8.48
C ILE A 143 -6.69 23.01 -9.45
N CYS A 144 -5.64 22.88 -10.26
CA CYS A 144 -5.53 21.82 -11.26
C CYS A 144 -4.88 20.53 -10.78
N ALA A 145 -4.16 20.54 -9.66
CA ALA A 145 -3.45 19.34 -9.17
C ALA A 145 -3.73 18.99 -7.71
N GLY A 146 -4.53 19.79 -7.01
CA GLY A 146 -4.85 19.58 -5.61
C GLY A 146 -3.62 19.74 -4.71
N ALA A 147 -3.71 19.15 -3.51
CA ALA A 147 -2.62 19.15 -2.54
C ALA A 147 -1.42 18.34 -3.05
N SER A 148 -0.22 18.90 -2.88
CA SER A 148 1.03 18.15 -3.03
C SER A 148 1.31 17.31 -1.78
N GLN A 149 2.47 16.66 -1.77
CA GLN A 149 3.05 16.21 -0.52
C GLN A 149 3.39 17.36 0.43
N SER A 150 3.36 17.05 1.72
CA SER A 150 3.80 17.87 2.84
C SER A 150 4.52 16.98 3.87
N TYR A 151 5.30 17.58 4.77
CA TYR A 151 5.81 16.86 5.94
C TYR A 151 4.65 16.51 6.87
N ALA A 152 4.59 15.28 7.35
CA ALA A 152 3.54 14.85 8.27
C ALA A 152 3.83 15.31 9.70
N ASN A 153 2.81 15.80 10.40
CA ASN A 153 2.89 16.15 11.82
C ASN A 153 3.03 14.92 12.72
N GLY A 154 3.40 15.13 13.99
CA GLY A 154 3.62 14.05 14.98
C GLY A 154 2.44 13.09 15.21
N THR A 155 1.23 13.45 14.80
CA THR A 155 0.01 12.65 14.88
C THR A 155 -0.44 12.06 13.53
N TRP A 156 0.33 12.29 12.46
CA TRP A 156 0.07 11.83 11.09
C TRP A 156 -1.34 12.15 10.57
N ASN A 157 -1.90 13.28 10.96
CA ASN A 157 -3.26 13.71 10.56
C ASN A 157 -3.31 15.11 9.96
N GLY A 158 -2.15 15.64 9.58
CA GLY A 158 -2.01 16.97 8.98
C GLY A 158 -0.55 17.31 8.70
N ALA A 159 -0.33 18.47 8.06
CA ALA A 159 0.99 18.94 7.70
C ALA A 159 1.76 19.55 8.89
N ALA A 160 3.07 19.37 8.91
CA ALA A 160 4.06 20.11 9.71
C ALA A 160 4.81 21.12 8.84
N ALA A 161 5.46 22.11 9.47
CA ALA A 161 6.19 23.13 8.74
C ALA A 161 7.58 22.65 8.28
N SER A 162 8.16 21.68 8.99
CA SER A 162 9.47 21.11 8.72
C SER A 162 9.49 19.60 8.91
N ALA A 163 10.45 18.94 8.27
CA ALA A 163 10.69 17.50 8.42
C ALA A 163 10.91 17.12 9.88
N ASN A 164 10.21 16.08 10.35
CA ASN A 164 10.37 15.51 11.69
C ASN A 164 10.31 16.55 12.83
N GLU A 165 9.48 17.59 12.67
CA GLU A 165 9.32 18.67 13.65
C GLU A 165 8.90 18.14 15.02
N GLN A 166 8.08 17.09 15.05
CA GLN A 166 7.65 16.41 16.26
C GLN A 166 8.08 14.94 16.27
N VAL A 167 8.13 14.36 17.47
CA VAL A 167 8.35 12.93 17.66
C VAL A 167 7.07 12.16 17.34
N TYR A 168 7.22 11.06 16.59
CA TYR A 168 6.12 10.20 16.20
C TYR A 168 5.95 9.05 17.20
N ASN A 169 4.73 8.87 17.72
CA ASN A 169 4.40 7.79 18.67
C ASN A 169 4.14 6.43 17.98
N GLY A 170 4.21 6.37 16.65
CA GLY A 170 4.01 5.15 15.88
C GLY A 170 2.56 4.78 15.61
N PHE A 171 1.55 5.51 16.11
CA PHE A 171 0.15 5.20 15.84
C PHE A 171 -0.40 6.01 14.66
N LEU A 172 -0.83 5.30 13.62
CA LEU A 172 -1.50 5.84 12.44
C LEU A 172 -3.00 5.55 12.52
N ASP A 173 -3.82 6.60 12.51
CA ASP A 173 -5.29 6.49 12.57
C ASP A 173 -5.89 5.88 11.28
N GLU A 174 -7.10 5.31 11.38
CA GLU A 174 -7.81 4.70 10.25
C GLU A 174 -8.14 5.66 9.09
N ASN A 175 -8.08 6.98 9.30
CA ASN A 175 -8.27 8.00 8.26
C ASN A 175 -6.97 8.51 7.66
N SER A 176 -5.83 8.11 8.25
CA SER A 176 -4.54 8.67 7.93
C SER A 176 -3.77 7.78 6.96
N GLN A 177 -3.07 8.45 6.05
CA GLN A 177 -2.12 7.85 5.13
C GLN A 177 -0.84 8.66 5.16
N ILE A 178 0.28 7.98 5.28
CA ILE A 178 1.62 8.57 5.24
C ILE A 178 2.48 7.76 4.30
N ASN A 179 3.54 8.38 3.80
CA ASN A 179 4.63 7.67 3.16
C ASN A 179 5.97 8.05 3.81
N ILE A 180 7.01 7.27 3.50
CA ILE A 180 8.38 7.54 3.93
C ILE A 180 9.26 7.91 2.75
N MET A 181 10.10 8.92 2.95
CA MET A 181 11.13 9.35 2.00
C MET A 181 12.46 9.52 2.75
N THR A 182 13.57 9.66 2.03
CA THR A 182 14.86 10.04 2.63
C THR A 182 14.83 11.49 3.14
N ALA A 183 15.84 11.90 3.92
CA ALA A 183 15.93 13.29 4.36
C ALA A 183 16.42 14.26 3.28
N GLU A 184 17.02 13.76 2.20
CA GLU A 184 17.50 14.59 1.08
C GLU A 184 16.31 15.14 0.29
N THR A 185 16.27 16.46 0.10
CA THR A 185 15.17 17.11 -0.60
C THR A 185 15.43 17.19 -2.10
N CYS A 186 14.37 17.28 -2.91
CA CYS A 186 14.50 17.53 -4.35
C CYS A 186 15.07 18.93 -4.67
N GLN A 187 15.16 19.82 -3.66
CA GLN A 187 15.81 21.13 -3.78
C GLN A 187 17.32 21.05 -3.58
N ASP A 188 17.77 20.18 -2.66
CA ASP A 188 19.20 19.96 -2.40
C ASP A 188 19.86 19.23 -3.58
N SER A 189 19.16 18.25 -4.14
CA SER A 189 19.56 17.49 -5.31
C SER A 189 18.33 17.29 -6.20
N PRO A 190 18.40 17.60 -7.51
CA PRO A 190 17.25 17.42 -8.39
C PRO A 190 16.78 15.95 -8.43
N CYS A 191 15.53 15.73 -8.05
CA CYS A 191 14.85 14.46 -8.23
C CYS A 191 14.62 14.16 -9.72
N ASP A 192 14.62 12.88 -10.07
CA ASP A 192 14.17 12.44 -11.40
C ASP A 192 12.66 12.69 -11.57
N GLY A 193 12.28 13.12 -12.77
CA GLY A 193 10.93 13.56 -13.11
C GLY A 193 10.51 14.88 -12.46
N PHE A 194 9.21 15.18 -12.53
CA PHE A 194 8.64 16.37 -11.92
C PHE A 194 8.43 16.20 -10.41
N SER A 195 8.77 17.23 -9.65
CA SER A 195 8.44 17.38 -8.24
C SER A 195 7.92 18.78 -7.97
N ARG A 196 7.00 18.92 -7.01
CA ARG A 196 6.42 20.22 -6.64
C ARG A 196 6.28 20.37 -5.14
N GLY A 197 6.26 21.61 -4.65
CA GLY A 197 6.19 21.93 -3.23
C GLY A 197 7.28 21.24 -2.41
N THR A 198 6.85 20.51 -1.37
CA THR A 198 7.73 19.75 -0.49
C THR A 198 7.90 18.33 -1.03
N ALA A 199 9.13 18.01 -1.44
CA ALA A 199 9.46 16.74 -2.04
C ALA A 199 10.87 16.27 -1.64
N ASN A 200 11.02 14.97 -1.46
CA ASN A 200 12.25 14.32 -1.01
C ASN A 200 12.66 13.17 -1.95
N HIS A 201 13.90 12.73 -1.81
CA HIS A 201 14.44 11.55 -2.48
C HIS A 201 13.85 10.26 -1.92
N GLY A 202 13.67 9.25 -2.77
CA GLY A 202 13.25 7.91 -2.36
C GLY A 202 14.47 7.00 -2.23
N TRP A 203 14.26 5.69 -2.11
CA TRP A 203 15.38 4.74 -2.18
C TRP A 203 15.39 4.08 -3.56
N GLY A 204 16.44 4.33 -4.32
CA GLY A 204 16.69 3.71 -5.63
C GLY A 204 17.46 2.39 -5.55
N ASP A 205 17.63 1.77 -6.71
CA ASP A 205 18.40 0.56 -6.94
C ASP A 205 18.01 -0.59 -5.99
N SER A 206 19.02 -1.37 -5.59
CA SER A 206 18.91 -2.42 -4.59
C SER A 206 18.65 -1.82 -3.21
N LYS A 207 17.54 -2.22 -2.61
CA LYS A 207 17.04 -1.71 -1.33
C LYS A 207 16.30 -2.79 -0.57
N MET A 208 16.32 -2.69 0.74
CA MET A 208 15.58 -3.58 1.65
C MET A 208 14.88 -2.76 2.70
N PHE A 209 13.55 -2.85 2.72
CA PHE A 209 12.70 -2.26 3.75
C PHE A 209 12.39 -3.33 4.81
N VAL A 210 12.74 -3.06 6.05
CA VAL A 210 12.47 -3.92 7.21
C VAL A 210 11.57 -3.16 8.16
N MET A 211 10.44 -3.75 8.53
CA MET A 211 9.39 -3.07 9.28
C MET A 211 8.86 -3.99 10.39
N THR A 212 8.63 -3.44 11.57
CA THR A 212 7.89 -4.10 12.66
C THR A 212 6.65 -3.29 12.94
N PHE A 213 5.48 -3.90 12.78
CA PHE A 213 4.18 -3.22 12.87
C PHE A 213 3.06 -4.16 13.30
N ASP A 214 1.97 -3.59 13.80
CA ASP A 214 0.68 -4.27 13.99
C ASP A 214 -0.41 -3.54 13.20
N MET A 215 -1.34 -4.29 12.61
CA MET A 215 -2.52 -3.78 11.92
C MET A 215 -3.79 -4.08 12.74
N PRO A 216 -4.13 -3.22 13.73
CA PRO A 216 -5.34 -3.40 14.52
C PRO A 216 -6.60 -3.38 13.64
N PRO A 217 -7.71 -3.95 14.12
CA PRO A 217 -8.99 -3.85 13.41
C PRO A 217 -9.44 -2.40 13.34
N SER A 218 -9.98 -2.03 12.19
CA SER A 218 -10.64 -0.74 11.98
C SER A 218 -12.03 -0.72 12.60
N SER A 219 -12.43 0.45 13.09
CA SER A 219 -13.82 0.67 13.52
C SER A 219 -14.76 0.78 12.33
N THR A 220 -14.22 1.08 11.15
CA THR A 220 -14.95 1.18 9.88
C THR A 220 -14.56 0.05 8.93
N PRO A 221 -15.48 -0.87 8.56
CA PRO A 221 -15.15 -2.03 7.72
C PRO A 221 -14.60 -1.74 6.31
N SER A 222 -14.65 -0.50 5.83
CA SER A 222 -14.07 -0.09 4.54
C SER A 222 -12.67 0.52 4.66
N LYS A 223 -12.17 0.75 5.89
CA LYS A 223 -10.86 1.35 6.14
C LYS A 223 -9.90 0.29 6.63
N THR A 224 -9.46 -0.55 5.71
CA THR A 224 -8.51 -1.61 5.98
C THR A 224 -7.09 -1.06 5.98
N PRO A 225 -6.25 -1.45 6.95
CA PRO A 225 -4.86 -1.03 6.93
C PRO A 225 -4.08 -1.75 5.84
N ALA A 226 -3.13 -1.03 5.26
CA ALA A 226 -2.34 -1.53 4.14
C ALA A 226 -0.93 -0.92 4.13
N ILE A 227 -0.01 -1.64 3.49
CA ILE A 227 1.35 -1.22 3.18
C ILE A 227 1.57 -1.50 1.69
N TRP A 228 1.93 -0.47 0.94
CA TRP A 228 2.28 -0.60 -0.47
C TRP A 228 3.49 0.26 -0.82
N GLY A 229 4.16 -0.08 -1.91
CA GLY A 229 5.26 0.68 -2.48
C GLY A 229 4.81 1.45 -3.72
N LEU A 230 5.28 2.67 -3.87
CA LEU A 230 5.12 3.46 -5.08
C LEU A 230 6.47 3.90 -5.62
N ASN A 231 6.57 4.05 -6.94
CA ASN A 231 7.63 4.86 -7.52
C ASN A 231 7.54 6.29 -6.92
N ALA A 232 8.66 6.83 -6.46
CA ALA A 232 8.74 8.10 -5.75
C ALA A 232 8.18 9.28 -6.56
N GLN A 233 8.23 9.21 -7.89
CA GLN A 233 7.64 10.23 -8.76
C GLN A 233 6.12 10.33 -8.60
N VAL A 234 5.45 9.26 -8.16
CA VAL A 234 4.00 9.28 -7.90
C VAL A 234 3.66 10.27 -6.80
N VAL A 235 4.41 10.23 -5.69
CA VAL A 235 4.15 11.09 -4.54
C VAL A 235 4.73 12.49 -4.74
N ARG A 236 5.85 12.65 -5.46
CA ARG A 236 6.48 13.96 -5.73
C ARG A 236 5.64 14.88 -6.61
N SER A 237 4.86 14.30 -7.52
CA SER A 237 3.95 15.05 -8.40
C SER A 237 2.61 15.28 -7.69
N ALA A 238 1.74 14.28 -7.65
CA ALA A 238 0.51 14.28 -6.87
C ALA A 238 -0.05 12.84 -6.79
N GLN A 239 0.08 12.17 -5.64
CA GLN A 239 -0.25 10.74 -5.50
C GLN A 239 -1.67 10.38 -5.97
N TYR A 240 -2.64 11.25 -5.71
CA TYR A 240 -4.04 11.08 -6.11
C TYR A 240 -4.48 12.04 -7.22
N GLY A 241 -3.53 12.64 -7.94
CA GLY A 241 -3.75 13.58 -9.04
C GLY A 241 -2.94 13.22 -10.28
N CYS A 242 -2.28 14.23 -10.87
CA CYS A 242 -1.36 14.03 -11.99
C CYS A 242 -0.09 13.30 -11.54
N ASN A 243 0.06 12.05 -11.94
CA ASN A 243 1.23 11.22 -11.64
C ASN A 243 1.46 10.13 -12.70
N CYS A 244 2.56 9.40 -12.55
CA CYS A 244 2.95 8.34 -13.48
C CYS A 244 2.37 6.94 -13.16
N ARG A 245 1.63 6.74 -12.05
CA ARG A 245 1.31 5.39 -11.52
C ARG A 245 0.66 4.50 -12.58
N GLY A 246 -0.27 5.08 -13.34
CA GLY A 246 -1.07 4.38 -14.35
C GLY A 246 -2.08 3.40 -13.74
N MET A 247 -3.15 3.08 -14.45
CA MET A 247 -4.09 2.01 -14.08
C MET A 247 -4.41 1.17 -15.31
N GLY A 248 -4.32 -0.15 -15.20
CA GLY A 248 -4.59 -1.05 -16.32
C GLY A 248 -3.54 -0.94 -17.44
N SER A 249 -3.89 -1.36 -18.67
CA SER A 249 -3.02 -1.24 -19.84
C SER A 249 -3.16 0.16 -20.46
N PRO A 250 -2.07 0.86 -20.87
CA PRO A 250 -0.70 0.36 -21.04
C PRO A 250 0.17 0.29 -19.78
N GLY A 251 -0.35 0.70 -18.61
CA GLY A 251 0.38 0.68 -17.34
C GLY A 251 0.90 2.06 -16.94
N GLY A 252 1.87 2.07 -16.04
CA GLY A 252 2.58 3.26 -15.60
C GLY A 252 3.81 2.88 -14.77
N CYS A 253 4.32 3.81 -13.98
CA CYS A 253 5.46 3.58 -13.09
C CYS A 253 5.14 2.65 -11.89
N GLY A 254 3.87 2.21 -11.75
CA GLY A 254 3.49 1.04 -10.98
C GLY A 254 3.23 1.26 -9.48
N GLU A 255 2.63 0.24 -8.88
CA GLU A 255 2.32 0.09 -7.46
C GLU A 255 2.66 -1.35 -7.05
N LEU A 256 3.20 -1.53 -5.84
CA LEU A 256 3.48 -2.83 -5.26
C LEU A 256 2.76 -2.96 -3.93
N ASP A 257 1.62 -3.65 -3.93
CA ASP A 257 0.90 -3.98 -2.70
C ASP A 257 1.66 -5.06 -1.91
N ILE A 258 2.21 -4.68 -0.77
CA ILE A 258 3.03 -5.57 0.07
C ILE A 258 2.15 -6.34 1.04
N LEU A 259 1.22 -5.63 1.70
CA LEU A 259 0.29 -6.25 2.64
C LEU A 259 -0.99 -5.42 2.76
N GLU A 260 -2.14 -6.06 2.50
CA GLU A 260 -3.47 -5.49 2.75
C GLU A 260 -4.26 -6.41 3.69
N ASN A 261 -4.80 -5.86 4.78
CA ASN A 261 -5.63 -6.66 5.69
C ASN A 261 -7.12 -6.51 5.38
N LEU A 262 -7.65 -7.45 4.60
CA LEU A 262 -9.06 -7.46 4.21
C LEU A 262 -9.99 -7.85 5.37
N ASN A 263 -11.07 -7.10 5.52
CA ASN A 263 -12.13 -7.43 6.47
C ASN A 263 -12.92 -8.68 6.02
N ALA A 264 -13.54 -9.37 6.97
CA ALA A 264 -14.16 -10.68 6.74
C ALA A 264 -15.24 -10.70 5.62
N ARG A 265 -15.88 -9.56 5.32
CA ARG A 265 -16.85 -9.44 4.22
C ARG A 265 -16.19 -9.51 2.84
N ASP A 266 -14.99 -8.98 2.68
CA ASP A 266 -14.26 -9.00 1.40
C ASP A 266 -13.64 -10.36 1.12
N ARG A 267 -13.33 -11.12 2.18
CA ARG A 267 -12.83 -12.50 2.06
C ARG A 267 -13.83 -13.44 1.39
N LEU A 268 -15.14 -13.18 1.49
CA LEU A 268 -16.19 -13.99 0.86
C LEU A 268 -16.41 -13.65 -0.62
N GLY A 269 -16.34 -12.36 -0.99
CA GLY A 269 -16.49 -11.93 -2.38
C GLY A 269 -15.32 -12.37 -3.28
N GLU A 270 -14.10 -12.34 -2.75
CA GLU A 270 -12.91 -12.77 -3.46
C GLU A 270 -12.80 -14.30 -3.62
N GLN A 271 -13.17 -15.06 -2.58
CA GLN A 271 -13.26 -16.53 -2.68
C GLN A 271 -14.19 -16.99 -3.80
N GLN A 272 -15.18 -16.18 -4.16
CA GLN A 272 -16.13 -16.50 -5.22
C GLN A 272 -15.57 -16.26 -6.64
N LEU A 273 -14.61 -15.32 -6.80
CA LEU A 273 -13.91 -15.06 -8.06
C LEU A 273 -12.77 -16.05 -8.35
N LEU A 274 -12.14 -16.61 -7.32
CA LEU A 274 -11.08 -17.62 -7.46
C LEU A 274 -11.61 -19.04 -7.70
N ARG A 275 -12.94 -19.24 -7.66
CA ARG A 275 -13.56 -20.52 -8.00
C ARG A 275 -13.69 -20.66 -9.51
N PRO A 276 -13.18 -21.75 -10.14
CA PRO A 276 -13.48 -22.01 -11.54
C PRO A 276 -15.01 -22.11 -11.71
N PRO A 277 -15.58 -21.63 -12.83
CA PRO A 277 -17.02 -21.74 -13.05
C PRO A 277 -17.40 -23.21 -12.95
N ALA A 278 -18.37 -23.51 -12.08
CA ALA A 278 -18.89 -24.86 -11.95
C ALA A 278 -19.34 -25.31 -13.35
N ARG A 279 -18.68 -26.35 -13.88
CA ARG A 279 -19.20 -27.04 -15.07
C ARG A 279 -20.59 -27.54 -14.68
N LEU A 280 -21.62 -26.84 -15.15
CA LEU A 280 -22.98 -27.34 -15.12
C LEU A 280 -22.99 -28.56 -16.07
N GLY A 281 -22.68 -29.73 -15.51
CA GLY A 281 -22.89 -31.01 -16.16
C GLY A 281 -24.39 -31.15 -16.37
N ARG A 282 -24.85 -30.75 -17.55
CA ARG A 282 -26.25 -30.89 -17.97
C ARG A 282 -26.51 -32.38 -18.11
N HIS A 283 -26.97 -33.02 -17.03
CA HIS A 283 -27.49 -34.38 -17.08
C HIS A 283 -28.81 -34.32 -17.85
N ILE A 284 -28.74 -34.58 -19.16
CA ILE A 284 -29.91 -34.85 -19.99
C ILE A 284 -30.43 -36.23 -19.57
N ARG A 285 -31.37 -36.25 -18.61
CA ARG A 285 -32.24 -37.40 -18.41
C ARG A 285 -33.35 -37.33 -19.45
N GLY A 286 -33.25 -38.19 -20.45
CA GLY A 286 -34.33 -38.42 -21.41
C GLY A 286 -35.46 -39.22 -20.74
N HIS A 287 -36.69 -38.76 -20.92
CA HIS A 287 -37.91 -39.58 -20.85
C HIS A 287 -39.05 -38.89 -21.64
N PRO A 288 -40.09 -39.65 -22.04
CA PRO A 288 -40.45 -39.80 -23.45
C PRO A 288 -41.61 -38.93 -23.94
N ARG A 289 -41.74 -38.90 -25.27
CA ARG A 289 -42.75 -38.19 -26.06
C ARG A 289 -44.19 -38.54 -25.64
N ARG A 290 -45.06 -37.54 -25.62
CA ARG A 290 -46.49 -37.63 -25.95
C ARG A 290 -46.88 -36.49 -26.88
N ALA A 291 -47.71 -36.83 -27.86
CA ALA A 291 -48.22 -35.97 -28.93
C ALA A 291 -49.43 -35.16 -28.46
N ASP A 292 -49.65 -33.99 -29.08
CA ASP A 292 -50.91 -33.52 -29.69
C ASP A 292 -50.72 -32.05 -30.17
N GLY A 293 -51.14 -31.72 -31.41
CA GLY A 293 -51.09 -30.37 -32.02
C GLY A 293 -52.40 -29.58 -31.85
N PRO A 294 -52.78 -28.60 -32.71
CA PRO A 294 -52.01 -27.81 -33.71
C PRO A 294 -52.16 -26.25 -33.55
N ASP A 295 -51.25 -25.51 -34.23
CA ASP A 295 -51.28 -24.15 -34.88
C ASP A 295 -52.45 -23.14 -34.70
N PRO A 296 -52.28 -21.79 -34.95
CA PRO A 296 -51.52 -21.22 -36.09
C PRO A 296 -50.78 -19.85 -35.95
N HIS A 297 -49.95 -19.61 -36.97
CA HIS A 297 -49.29 -18.39 -37.49
C HIS A 297 -50.24 -17.22 -37.87
N PRO A 298 -49.78 -15.94 -38.10
CA PRO A 298 -48.91 -15.47 -39.22
C PRO A 298 -47.77 -14.49 -38.79
N ALA A 299 -46.52 -14.53 -39.32
CA ALA A 299 -45.99 -14.17 -40.66
C ALA A 299 -45.77 -12.63 -40.88
N PRO A 300 -44.98 -12.17 -41.87
CA PRO A 300 -43.54 -11.85 -41.76
C PRO A 300 -43.17 -10.48 -42.37
N LEU A 301 -41.87 -10.12 -42.47
CA LEU A 301 -41.22 -9.19 -43.44
C LEU A 301 -39.73 -9.06 -43.01
N GLY A 302 -38.68 -9.08 -43.82
CA GLY A 302 -38.52 -9.10 -45.27
C GLY A 302 -37.11 -8.59 -45.61
N LEU A 303 -36.30 -9.47 -46.22
CA LEU A 303 -35.15 -9.25 -47.12
C LEU A 303 -33.99 -8.31 -46.75
N GLY A 304 -32.80 -8.93 -46.66
CA GLY A 304 -31.51 -8.34 -46.99
C GLY A 304 -30.91 -8.96 -48.25
N LEU A 305 -30.20 -8.14 -49.04
CA LEU A 305 -29.19 -8.43 -50.08
C LEU A 305 -28.27 -7.18 -50.03
N HIS A 306 -26.93 -7.21 -50.03
CA HIS A 306 -25.98 -7.83 -50.98
C HIS A 306 -24.51 -7.69 -50.42
N PRO A 307 -23.40 -8.04 -51.14
CA PRO A 307 -22.41 -9.04 -50.68
C PRO A 307 -20.92 -8.58 -50.64
N ASP A 308 -20.03 -9.57 -50.44
CA ASP A 308 -18.58 -9.63 -50.81
C ASP A 308 -17.61 -8.73 -50.02
N ARG A 309 -16.34 -9.08 -49.69
CA ARG A 309 -15.45 -10.25 -49.86
C ARG A 309 -14.16 -9.94 -49.06
N GLY A 310 -13.42 -10.96 -48.61
CA GLY A 310 -11.93 -10.90 -48.62
C GLY A 310 -11.14 -11.04 -47.30
N HIS A 311 -10.90 -12.31 -46.91
CA HIS A 311 -9.67 -12.93 -46.40
C HIS A 311 -8.87 -12.45 -45.14
N PRO A 312 -8.13 -13.38 -44.48
CA PRO A 312 -7.85 -13.35 -43.05
C PRO A 312 -6.39 -12.97 -42.73
N GLN A 313 -6.18 -12.34 -41.58
CA GLN A 313 -4.87 -12.35 -40.92
C GLN A 313 -4.96 -13.03 -39.55
N HIS A 314 -4.23 -14.15 -39.46
CA HIS A 314 -3.96 -14.84 -38.21
C HIS A 314 -3.01 -14.00 -37.36
N HIS A 315 -3.53 -13.29 -36.36
CA HIS A 315 -2.75 -12.92 -35.19
C HIS A 315 -3.21 -13.78 -34.01
N ARG A 316 -2.32 -14.69 -33.58
CA ARG A 316 -2.41 -15.40 -32.30
C ARG A 316 -2.48 -14.35 -31.19
N ARG A 317 -3.66 -14.12 -30.62
CA ARG A 317 -3.81 -13.47 -29.32
C ARG A 317 -3.27 -14.44 -28.27
N VAL A 318 -2.12 -14.11 -27.68
CA VAL A 318 -1.73 -14.66 -26.38
C VAL A 318 -2.52 -13.87 -25.33
N PRO A 319 -3.41 -14.48 -24.55
CA PRO A 319 -4.02 -13.78 -23.43
C PRO A 319 -2.98 -13.70 -22.31
N GLN A 320 -2.40 -12.53 -22.08
CA GLN A 320 -1.70 -12.24 -20.82
C GLN A 320 -2.75 -11.81 -19.79
N LEU A 321 -2.90 -12.63 -18.75
CA LEU A 321 -3.72 -12.29 -17.57
C LEU A 321 -3.04 -11.13 -16.81
N PRO A 322 -3.82 -10.18 -16.24
CA PRO A 322 -3.28 -9.21 -15.29
C PRO A 322 -2.83 -9.97 -14.02
N LEU A 323 -1.56 -9.81 -13.67
CA LEU A 323 -0.96 -10.48 -12.52
C LEU A 323 -1.39 -9.76 -11.22
N HIS A 324 -2.49 -10.23 -10.60
CA HIS A 324 -2.81 -9.91 -9.21
C HIS A 324 -2.32 -11.09 -8.36
N ALA A 325 -1.29 -10.89 -7.54
CA ALA A 325 -0.87 -11.88 -6.56
C ALA A 325 -1.49 -11.53 -5.20
N ARG A 326 -2.58 -12.20 -4.83
CA ARG A 326 -3.37 -11.92 -3.62
C ARG A 326 -3.44 -13.16 -2.73
N LEU A 327 -3.25 -13.00 -1.42
CA LEU A 327 -3.24 -14.11 -0.46
C LEU A 327 -4.29 -13.88 0.64
N VAL A 328 -5.21 -14.84 0.81
CA VAL A 328 -6.32 -14.77 1.78
C VAL A 328 -6.08 -15.76 2.93
N ARG A 329 -6.20 -15.29 4.19
CA ARG A 329 -6.13 -16.13 5.40
C ARG A 329 -7.50 -16.69 5.79
N HIS A 330 -7.57 -17.99 6.05
CA HIS A 330 -8.76 -18.69 6.57
C HIS A 330 -8.59 -19.02 8.05
N GLU A 331 -9.54 -18.60 8.88
CA GLU A 331 -9.68 -19.13 10.25
C GLU A 331 -11.01 -19.88 10.35
N HIS A 332 -10.97 -21.10 10.87
CA HIS A 332 -12.17 -21.84 11.29
C HIS A 332 -12.39 -21.56 12.78
N ALA A 333 -13.53 -20.95 13.12
CA ALA A 333 -14.00 -20.89 14.49
C ALA A 333 -14.53 -22.28 14.92
N PRO A 334 -14.15 -22.81 16.10
CA PRO A 334 -14.81 -23.99 16.64
C PRO A 334 -16.24 -23.65 17.08
N LEU A 335 -17.15 -24.57 16.76
CA LEU A 335 -18.59 -24.51 17.04
C LEU A 335 -18.85 -24.31 18.55
N GLY A 336 -19.68 -23.32 18.86
CA GLY A 336 -20.10 -22.99 20.23
C GLY A 336 -21.08 -24.02 20.83
N ALA A 337 -20.97 -24.20 22.15
CA ALA A 337 -21.99 -24.82 23.00
C ALA A 337 -22.98 -23.76 23.52
N PRO A 338 -24.26 -24.10 23.79
CA PRO A 338 -25.34 -23.14 24.04
C PRO A 338 -25.31 -22.55 25.47
N PRO A 339 -26.00 -21.41 25.71
CA PRO A 339 -25.94 -20.69 26.97
C PRO A 339 -26.91 -21.24 28.02
N LEU A 340 -26.48 -21.27 29.29
CA LEU A 340 -27.36 -21.41 30.45
C LEU A 340 -27.69 -20.03 31.03
N VAL A 341 -28.94 -19.88 31.44
CA VAL A 341 -29.61 -18.64 31.80
C VAL A 341 -29.93 -18.59 33.31
N HIS A 342 -29.83 -17.38 33.88
CA HIS A 342 -30.45 -16.80 35.08
C HIS A 342 -29.83 -16.91 36.48
N GLY A 343 -29.65 -15.72 37.08
CA GLY A 343 -29.70 -15.43 38.53
C GLY A 343 -29.40 -13.94 38.82
N ARG A 344 -30.40 -13.16 39.28
CA ARG A 344 -30.30 -11.70 39.59
C ARG A 344 -29.99 -11.40 41.08
N THR A 345 -29.41 -10.21 41.32
CA THR A 345 -29.47 -9.27 42.51
C THR A 345 -28.39 -9.35 43.62
N PRO A 346 -28.12 -8.28 44.43
CA PRO A 346 -27.66 -6.90 44.10
C PRO A 346 -26.50 -6.41 45.08
N PRO A 347 -26.24 -5.11 45.44
CA PRO A 347 -24.91 -4.47 45.26
C PRO A 347 -24.16 -3.90 46.51
N SER A 348 -22.92 -3.42 46.27
CA SER A 348 -22.08 -2.44 47.03
C SER A 348 -21.30 -2.92 48.28
N PRO A 349 -20.23 -2.22 48.78
CA PRO A 349 -19.83 -0.82 48.52
C PRO A 349 -18.34 -0.53 48.21
N ARG A 350 -18.10 0.70 47.73
CA ARG A 350 -16.80 1.40 47.62
C ARG A 350 -16.26 1.82 49.00
N PRO A 351 -14.95 2.10 49.13
CA PRO A 351 -14.44 3.09 50.06
C PRO A 351 -13.95 4.37 49.38
N LEU A 352 -14.04 5.43 50.17
CA LEU A 352 -13.90 6.85 49.89
C LEU A 352 -12.45 7.34 49.86
N SER A 353 -12.21 8.40 49.09
CA SER A 353 -11.13 9.37 49.32
C SER A 353 -11.42 10.25 50.54
N PRO A 354 -10.41 10.80 51.23
CA PRO A 354 -10.57 12.02 52.00
C PRO A 354 -10.02 13.25 51.25
N CYS A 355 -10.71 14.35 51.48
CA CYS A 355 -10.49 15.69 50.96
C CYS A 355 -9.91 16.60 52.07
N SER A 356 -9.52 17.82 51.68
CA SER A 356 -9.41 19.06 52.47
C SER A 356 -8.01 19.60 52.85
N THR A 357 -7.57 20.58 52.05
CA THR A 357 -7.21 21.98 52.41
C THR A 357 -6.40 22.31 53.68
N CYS A 358 -5.27 23.00 53.46
CA CYS A 358 -4.82 24.28 54.09
C CYS A 358 -3.89 25.00 53.08
N ALA A 359 -4.21 26.18 52.52
CA ALA A 359 -3.85 27.55 52.99
C ALA A 359 -2.33 27.74 53.20
N ARG A 360 -1.58 28.77 52.77
CA ARG A 360 -1.75 30.15 52.22
C ARG A 360 -0.31 30.67 51.91
N HIS A 361 -0.02 31.39 50.80
CA HIS A 361 0.40 32.82 50.70
C HIS A 361 0.96 33.04 49.26
N VAL A 362 0.39 33.89 48.38
CA VAL A 362 0.50 35.36 48.18
C VAL A 362 1.80 35.83 47.48
N ALA A 363 1.65 36.25 46.21
CA ALA A 363 2.22 37.45 45.53
C ALA A 363 2.11 37.23 43.99
N SER A 364 1.10 37.72 43.25
CA SER A 364 0.85 39.10 42.77
C SER A 364 1.97 39.72 41.91
N ALA A 365 1.85 39.62 40.59
CA ALA A 365 2.06 40.72 39.65
C ALA A 365 1.35 40.42 38.32
N ARG A 366 0.51 41.36 37.86
CA ARG A 366 -0.24 41.35 36.59
C ARG A 366 0.43 42.30 35.57
N PRO A 367 -0.02 42.31 34.29
CA PRO A 367 0.85 42.51 33.13
C PRO A 367 0.83 43.94 32.57
N HIS A 368 1.83 44.25 31.73
CA HIS A 368 1.79 45.38 30.80
C HIS A 368 1.60 44.89 29.37
N THR A 369 0.60 45.47 28.71
CA THR A 369 0.25 45.34 27.29
C THR A 369 0.53 46.65 26.54
N LEU A 370 0.62 46.52 25.20
CA LEU A 370 0.47 47.52 24.11
C LEU A 370 1.77 48.05 23.46
N PRO A 371 1.74 48.51 22.18
CA PRO A 371 0.87 48.12 21.05
C PRO A 371 1.61 47.93 19.69
N ARG A 372 0.90 47.36 18.71
CA ARG A 372 1.20 47.35 17.26
C ARG A 372 1.17 48.76 16.65
N PRO A 373 1.88 48.99 15.52
CA PRO A 373 1.48 49.97 14.52
C PRO A 373 0.98 49.31 13.23
N SER A 374 0.14 50.05 12.52
CA SER A 374 -0.49 49.75 11.24
C SER A 374 -0.31 50.93 10.28
N PHE A 375 -0.24 50.61 8.98
CA PHE A 375 -0.41 51.46 7.77
C PHE A 375 0.80 52.25 7.25
N PRO A 376 0.86 52.57 5.94
CA PRO A 376 -0.16 52.45 4.88
C PRO A 376 -0.14 51.15 4.05
#